data_AF-A0A0Q4X816-F1
#
_entry.id   AF-A0A0Q4X816-F1
#
_cell.length_a   1.000
_cell.length_b   1.000
_cell.length_c   1.000
_cell.angle_alpha   90.00
_cell.angle_beta   90.00
_cell.angle_gamma   90.00
#
_symmetry.space_group_name_H-M   'P 1'
#
loop_
_entity.id
_entity.type
_entity.pdbx_description
1 polymer ?
#
loop_
_entity_poly.entity_id
_entity_poly.type
_entity_poly.pdbx_seq_one_letter_code
_entity_poly.pdbx_strand_id
1 'polypeptide(L)'
;MILDLAATHEVLITLEEGSVGGFGAMVLHLLAEKGALDAGRVRVRTLTLPDTYQDHNSPDAMYREAGLDADSIAGTVRDTLPERKAGSSRLRLA
;
A
#
# COMPACT_ATOMS: atom_id res chain seq x y z
N MET A 1 -7.00 3.91 15.23
CA MET A 1 -5.74 3.97 14.45
C MET A 1 -5.87 3.26 13.10
N ILE A 2 -5.90 1.92 12.98
CA ILE A 2 -5.98 1.23 11.66
C ILE A 2 -7.33 1.46 10.95
N LEU A 3 -8.44 1.26 11.67
CA LEU A 3 -9.79 1.44 11.11
C LEU A 3 -10.03 2.88 10.66
N ASP A 4 -9.51 3.86 11.42
CA ASP A 4 -9.64 5.27 11.08
C ASP A 4 -8.90 5.60 9.78
N LEU A 5 -7.70 5.05 9.58
CA LEU A 5 -6.94 5.20 8.33
C LEU A 5 -7.74 4.61 7.15
N ALA A 6 -8.24 3.39 7.30
CA ALA A 6 -9.06 2.73 6.28
C ALA A 6 -10.38 3.48 5.98
N ALA A 7 -10.97 4.15 6.97
CA ALA A 7 -12.20 4.91 6.80
C ALA A 7 -11.98 6.28 6.12
N THR A 8 -10.78 6.85 6.24
CA THR A 8 -10.48 8.23 5.81
C THR A 8 -9.57 8.33 4.59
N HIS A 9 -8.96 7.23 4.15
CA HIS A 9 -8.06 7.19 3.00
C HIS A 9 -8.57 6.24 1.92
N GLU A 10 -8.37 6.61 0.66
CA GLU A 10 -8.73 5.77 -0.49
C GLU A 10 -7.73 4.63 -0.75
N VAL A 11 -6.53 4.73 -0.17
CA VAL A 11 -5.43 3.77 -0.30
C VAL A 11 -4.78 3.58 1.06
N LEU A 12 -4.54 2.32 1.44
CA LEU A 12 -3.75 1.93 2.62
C LEU A 12 -2.69 0.92 2.18
N ILE A 13 -1.42 1.22 2.48
CA ILE A 13 -0.28 0.34 2.17
C ILE A 13 0.34 -0.10 3.49
N THR A 14 0.53 -1.41 3.68
CA THR A 14 1.35 -1.93 4.78
C THR A 14 2.73 -2.29 4.26
N LEU A 15 3.76 -2.09 5.08
CA LEU A 15 5.13 -2.49 4.79
C LEU A 15 5.67 -3.30 5.96
N GLU A 16 6.39 -4.38 5.67
CA GLU A 16 7.09 -5.17 6.68
C GLU A 16 8.31 -5.89 6.11
N GLU A 17 9.29 -6.14 6.98
CA GLU A 17 10.46 -6.98 6.70
C GLU A 17 10.21 -8.45 7.11
N GLY A 18 9.02 -8.95 6.78
CA GLY A 18 8.62 -10.35 6.91
C GLY A 18 8.07 -10.85 5.58
N SER A 19 7.89 -12.17 5.41
CA SER A 19 7.22 -12.73 4.23
C SER A 19 5.69 -12.74 4.41
N VAL A 20 4.99 -13.32 3.44
CA VAL A 20 3.52 -13.39 3.44
C VAL A 20 2.98 -14.04 4.72
N GLY A 21 1.90 -13.46 5.28
CA GLY A 21 1.26 -13.95 6.51
C GLY A 21 1.59 -13.16 7.78
N GLY A 22 2.43 -12.12 7.69
CA GLY A 22 2.81 -11.26 8.80
C GLY A 22 1.85 -10.10 9.10
N PHE A 23 2.41 -8.92 9.36
CA PHE A 23 1.70 -7.69 9.72
C PHE A 23 0.60 -7.33 8.73
N GLY A 24 0.88 -7.34 7.43
CA GLY A 24 -0.10 -7.02 6.41
C GLY A 24 -1.31 -7.96 6.43
N ALA A 25 -1.08 -9.25 6.69
CA ALA A 25 -2.15 -10.23 6.81
C ALA A 25 -3.02 -10.00 8.05
N MET A 26 -2.42 -9.62 9.18
CA MET A 26 -3.17 -9.31 10.40
C MET A 26 -3.97 -8.01 10.27
N VAL A 27 -3.46 -7.00 9.56
CA VAL A 27 -4.22 -5.80 9.21
C VAL A 27 -5.42 -6.17 8.35
N LEU A 28 -5.22 -6.98 7.30
CA LEU A 28 -6.33 -7.43 6.45
C LEU A 28 -7.37 -8.25 7.23
N HIS A 29 -6.92 -9.10 8.16
CA HIS A 29 -7.83 -9.84 9.05
C HIS A 29 -8.71 -8.90 9.86
N LEU A 30 -8.12 -7.89 10.52
CA LEU A 30 -8.87 -6.87 11.27
C LEU A 30 -9.86 -6.11 10.37
N LEU A 31 -9.42 -5.67 9.19
CA LEU A 31 -10.25 -4.90 8.27
C LEU A 31 -11.46 -5.71 7.78
N ALA A 32 -11.25 -7.00 7.48
CA ALA A 32 -12.33 -7.91 7.11
C ALA A 32 -13.28 -8.18 8.28
N GLU A 33 -12.76 -8.50 9.47
CA GLU A 33 -13.56 -8.78 10.67
C GLU A 33 -14.48 -7.61 11.06
N LYS A 34 -14.03 -6.37 10.83
CA LYS A 34 -14.82 -5.17 11.14
C LYS A 34 -15.68 -4.67 9.96
N GLY A 35 -15.72 -5.40 8.85
CA GLY A 35 -16.48 -5.01 7.65
C GLY A 35 -15.96 -3.75 6.96
N ALA A 36 -14.72 -3.34 7.23
CA ALA A 36 -14.15 -2.10 6.69
C ALA A 36 -13.93 -2.18 5.16
N LEU A 37 -13.87 -3.40 4.61
CA LEU A 37 -13.67 -3.66 3.18
C LEU A 37 -14.98 -3.83 2.40
N ASP A 38 -16.13 -4.00 3.08
CA ASP A 38 -17.40 -4.41 2.46
C ASP A 38 -17.90 -3.43 1.40
N ALA A 39 -17.69 -2.14 1.63
CA ALA A 39 -18.10 -1.07 0.73
C ALA A 39 -17.07 -0.73 -0.36
N GLY A 40 -15.90 -1.38 -0.36
CA GLY A 40 -14.84 -1.15 -1.37
C GLY A 40 -14.27 0.28 -1.41
N ARG A 41 -14.37 1.05 -0.31
CA ARG A 41 -13.94 2.46 -0.27
C ARG A 41 -12.42 2.65 -0.15
N VAL A 42 -11.73 1.64 0.37
CA VAL A 42 -10.28 1.65 0.54
C VAL A 42 -9.64 0.54 -0.29
N ARG A 43 -8.58 0.88 -1.03
CA ARG A 43 -7.72 -0.07 -1.72
C ARG A 43 -6.56 -0.42 -0.79
N VAL A 44 -6.33 -1.70 -0.55
CA VAL A 44 -5.24 -2.15 0.33
C VAL A 44 -4.17 -2.90 -0.48
N ARG A 45 -2.90 -2.61 -0.23
CA ARG A 45 -1.76 -3.43 -0.69
C ARG A 45 -0.83 -3.71 0.49
N THR A 46 -0.27 -4.91 0.50
CA THR A 46 0.68 -5.34 1.52
C THR A 46 2.01 -5.60 0.85
N LEU A 47 3.02 -4.81 1.18
CA LEU A 47 4.39 -4.97 0.69
C LEU A 47 5.19 -5.72 1.75
N THR A 48 5.71 -6.88 1.36
CA THR A 48 6.43 -7.83 2.23
C THR A 48 7.66 -8.32 1.49
N LEU A 49 8.61 -8.93 2.20
CA LEU A 49 9.68 -9.66 1.55
C LEU A 49 9.12 -10.86 0.76
N PRO A 50 9.80 -11.32 -0.31
CA PRO A 50 9.43 -12.54 -1.00
C PRO A 50 9.57 -13.75 -0.07
N ASP A 51 8.73 -14.76 -0.26
CA ASP A 51 8.79 -16.02 0.50
C ASP A 51 9.88 -16.95 -0.04
N THR A 52 11.11 -16.43 -0.09
CA THR A 52 12.30 -17.08 -0.60
C THR A 52 13.52 -16.65 0.21
N TYR A 53 14.54 -17.49 0.27
CA TYR A 53 15.84 -17.05 0.76
C TYR A 53 16.42 -16.00 -0.20
N GLN A 54 16.92 -14.90 0.37
CA GLN A 54 17.64 -13.86 -0.36
C GLN A 54 19.13 -14.04 -0.13
N ASP A 55 19.91 -13.91 -1.20
CA ASP A 55 21.36 -13.98 -1.12
C ASP A 55 21.93 -12.74 -0.41
N HIS A 56 23.08 -12.90 0.22
CA HIS A 56 23.73 -11.80 0.91
C HIS A 56 24.16 -10.71 -0.07
N ASN A 57 23.78 -9.48 0.21
CA ASN A 57 24.17 -8.31 -0.56
C ASN A 57 24.17 -7.07 0.35
N SER A 58 24.47 -5.88 -0.20
CA SER A 58 24.18 -4.63 0.51
C SER A 58 22.67 -4.51 0.79
N PRO A 59 22.24 -3.95 1.93
CA PRO A 59 20.82 -3.78 2.26
C PRO A 59 20.00 -3.13 1.15
N ASP A 60 20.50 -2.04 0.54
CA ASP A 60 19.80 -1.35 -0.56
C ASP A 60 19.56 -2.24 -1.78
N ALA A 61 20.51 -3.13 -2.10
CA ALA A 61 20.36 -4.08 -3.19
C ALA A 61 19.33 -5.17 -2.86
N MET A 62 19.33 -5.66 -1.62
CA MET A 62 18.35 -6.65 -1.14
C MET A 62 16.93 -6.07 -1.18
N TYR A 63 16.74 -4.84 -0.68
CA TYR A 63 15.41 -4.20 -0.73
C TYR A 63 14.94 -3.92 -2.15
N ARG A 64 15.83 -3.50 -3.05
CA ARG A 64 15.49 -3.30 -4.45
C ARG A 64 15.08 -4.60 -5.14
N GLU A 65 15.81 -5.69 -4.87
CA GLU A 65 15.47 -7.02 -5.36
C GLU A 65 14.11 -7.50 -4.81
N ALA A 66 13.83 -7.23 -3.54
CA ALA A 66 12.55 -7.52 -2.91
C ALA A 66 11.41 -6.57 -3.32
N GLY A 67 11.68 -5.49 -4.06
CA GLY A 67 10.70 -4.46 -4.41
C GLY A 67 10.24 -3.61 -3.21
N LEU A 68 11.05 -3.51 -2.16
CA LEU A 68 10.81 -2.72 -0.95
C LEU A 68 11.68 -1.46 -0.87
N ASP A 69 12.33 -1.07 -1.97
CA ASP A 69 13.00 0.23 -2.04
C ASP A 69 12.00 1.38 -2.24
N ALA A 70 12.48 2.61 -2.04
CA ALA A 70 11.63 3.81 -2.08
C ALA A 70 10.90 3.98 -3.42
N ASP A 71 11.56 3.66 -4.54
CA ASP A 71 10.99 3.80 -5.87
C ASP A 71 9.88 2.78 -6.13
N SER A 72 10.08 1.53 -5.69
CA SER A 72 9.08 0.45 -5.79
C SER A 72 7.87 0.70 -4.91
N ILE A 73 8.08 1.19 -3.67
CA ILE A 73 7.00 1.60 -2.76
C ILE A 73 6.20 2.75 -3.39
N ALA A 74 6.89 3.78 -3.88
CA ALA A 74 6.23 4.92 -4.52
C ALA A 74 5.50 4.51 -5.81
N GLY A 75 6.04 3.54 -6.57
CA GLY A 75 5.39 2.92 -7.72
C GLY A 75 4.07 2.28 -7.32
N THR A 76 4.08 1.40 -6.31
CA THR A 76 2.87 0.77 -5.77
C THR A 76 1.81 1.80 -5.36
N VAL A 77 2.23 2.88 -4.70
CA VAL A 77 1.31 3.96 -4.31
C VAL A 77 0.68 4.61 -5.55
N ARG A 78 1.47 4.99 -6.55
CA ARG A 78 0.98 5.61 -7.79
C ARG A 78 0.01 4.70 -8.54
N ASP A 79 0.33 3.41 -8.65
CA ASP A 79 -0.47 2.43 -9.37
C ASP A 79 -1.78 2.09 -8.65
N THR A 80 -1.82 2.28 -7.32
CA THR A 80 -3.01 2.02 -6.51
C THR A 80 -3.94 3.23 -6.41
N LEU A 81 -3.41 4.44 -6.55
CA LEU A 81 -4.23 5.66 -6.55
C LEU A 81 -5.21 5.66 -7.73
N PRO A 82 -6.48 6.06 -7.51
CA PRO A 82 -7.42 6.19 -8.61
C PRO A 82 -6.98 7.30 -9.58
N GLU A 83 -7.37 7.17 -10.84
CA GLU A 83 -7.21 8.25 -11.81
C GLU A 83 -7.87 9.53 -11.27
N ARG A 84 -7.08 10.59 -11.07
CA ARG A 84 -7.66 11.90 -10.78
C ARG A 84 -8.34 12.39 -12.04
N LYS A 85 -9.67 12.43 -12.05
CA LYS A 85 -10.42 13.17 -13.07
C LYS A 85 -9.88 14.59 -13.09
N ALA A 86 -9.36 15.03 -14.25
CA ALA A 86 -8.88 16.40 -14.41
C ALA A 86 -10.00 17.36 -13.99
N GLY A 87 -9.80 18.05 -12.87
CA GLY A 87 -10.74 19.07 -12.42
C GLY A 87 -10.81 20.14 -13.48
N SER A 88 -12.01 20.41 -14.02
CA SER A 88 -12.27 21.56 -14.88
C SER A 88 -11.86 22.81 -14.10
N SER A 89 -10.68 23.36 -14.39
CA SER A 89 -10.28 24.65 -13.87
C SER A 89 -11.20 25.67 -14.53
N ARG A 90 -12.28 26.05 -13.84
CA ARG A 90 -12.99 27.28 -14.15
C ARG A 90 -12.04 28.43 -13.80
N LEU A 91 -11.15 28.78 -14.73
CA LEU A 91 -10.54 30.10 -14.76
C LEU A 91 -11.71 31.09 -14.94
N ARG A 92 -12.18 31.67 -13.83
CA ARG A 92 -12.94 32.91 -13.90
C ARG A 92 -11.91 34.02 -14.05
N LEU A 93 -11.68 34.46 -15.30
CA LEU A 93 -11.14 35.79 -15.52
C LEU A 93 -12.21 36.78 -15.04
N ALA A 94 -11.85 37.59 -14.06
CA ALA A 94 -12.52 38.85 -13.76
C ALA A 94 -11.74 39.98 -14.45
#